data_AF-Q7MQN8-F1
#
_entry.id   AF-Q7MQN8-F1
#
_cell.length_a   1.000
_cell.length_b   1.000
_cell.length_c   1.000
_cell.angle_alpha   90.00
_cell.angle_beta   90.00
_cell.angle_gamma   90.00
#
_symmetry.space_group_name_H-M   'P 1'
#
loop_
_entity.id
_entity.type
_entity.pdbx_description
1 polymer ?
#
loop_
_entity_poly.entity_id
_entity_poly.type
_entity_poly.pdbx_seq_one_letter_code
_entity_poly.pdbx_strand_id
1 'polypeptide(L)'
;MAKLFSVLFFGLLFALIPTAILLAGVMESYLKYHGIHEYFNPYFAYTLNGWGYLLSSFFVGYLLLYAPLSNLFRGAYLAMIFFALLAFFPPVGRSIGEILFYQKGVSLTLKNGEKREVEILYEGREAIYYRLPGDTRTSRLEKTLP
;
A
#
# COMPACT_ATOMS: atom_id res chain seq x y z
N MET A 1 -29.29 11.21 -10.17
CA MET A 1 -28.39 10.19 -10.78
C MET A 1 -27.09 10.78 -11.32
N ALA A 2 -27.10 11.78 -12.20
CA ALA A 2 -25.86 12.35 -12.76
C ALA A 2 -24.83 12.81 -11.71
N LYS A 3 -25.27 13.49 -10.64
CA LYS A 3 -24.35 13.95 -9.57
C LYS A 3 -23.65 12.81 -8.84
N LEU A 4 -24.38 11.75 -8.48
CA LEU A 4 -23.82 10.59 -7.77
C LEU A 4 -22.82 9.85 -8.65
N PHE A 5 -23.15 9.69 -9.94
CA PHE A 5 -22.23 9.12 -10.92
C PHE A 5 -20.96 9.95 -11.05
N SER A 6 -21.06 11.29 -11.14
CA SER A 6 -19.89 12.16 -11.18
C SER A 6 -19.04 12.07 -9.91
N VAL A 7 -19.67 12.05 -8.72
CA VAL A 7 -18.94 11.85 -7.45
C VAL A 7 -18.14 10.56 -7.49
N LEU A 8 -18.78 9.45 -7.85
CA LEU A 8 -18.12 8.16 -7.87
C LEU A 8 -17.01 8.09 -8.93
N PHE A 9 -17.31 8.50 -10.17
CA PHE A 9 -16.36 8.42 -11.27
C PHE A 9 -15.12 9.29 -11.06
N PHE A 10 -15.32 10.59 -10.77
CA PHE A 10 -14.21 11.48 -10.49
C PHE A 10 -13.53 11.14 -9.16
N GLY A 11 -14.30 10.67 -8.18
CA GLY A 11 -13.79 10.15 -6.93
C GLY A 11 -12.79 9.03 -7.12
N LEU A 12 -13.15 8.01 -7.91
CA LEU A 12 -12.28 6.90 -8.26
C LEU A 12 -11.03 7.41 -8.98
N LEU A 13 -11.19 8.28 -9.99
CA LEU A 13 -10.05 8.80 -10.75
C LEU A 13 -9.08 9.59 -9.86
N PHE A 14 -9.59 10.50 -9.03
CA PHE A 14 -8.77 11.39 -8.22
C PHE A 14 -8.21 10.70 -6.96
N ALA A 15 -8.89 9.71 -6.39
CA ALA A 15 -8.33 8.90 -5.30
C ALA A 15 -7.21 7.98 -5.80
N LEU A 16 -7.27 7.54 -7.07
CA LEU A 16 -6.25 6.67 -7.65
C LEU A 16 -4.86 7.31 -7.64
N ILE A 17 -4.78 8.59 -8.04
CA ILE A 17 -3.51 9.31 -8.25
C ILE A 17 -2.61 9.30 -6.99
N PRO A 18 -3.02 9.87 -5.84
CA PRO A 18 -2.19 9.88 -4.64
C PRO A 18 -1.94 8.46 -4.10
N THR A 19 -2.91 7.56 -4.24
CA THR A 19 -2.79 6.17 -3.79
C THR A 19 -1.72 5.42 -4.57
N ALA A 20 -1.74 5.54 -5.91
CA ALA A 20 -0.76 4.92 -6.78
C ALA A 20 0.64 5.51 -6.55
N ILE A 21 0.75 6.84 -6.40
CA ILE A 21 2.03 7.51 -6.10
C ILE A 21 2.59 7.01 -4.77
N LEU A 22 1.77 6.97 -3.71
CA LEU A 22 2.18 6.52 -2.38
C LEU A 22 2.70 5.08 -2.43
N LEU A 23 1.91 4.17 -3.02
CA LEU A 23 2.27 2.76 -3.12
C LEU A 23 3.50 2.55 -4.01
N ALA A 24 3.65 3.29 -5.11
CA ALA A 24 4.85 3.23 -5.93
C ALA A 24 6.09 3.70 -5.17
N GLY A 25 5.97 4.78 -4.39
CA GLY A 25 7.05 5.27 -3.53
C GLY A 25 7.45 4.25 -2.46
N VAL A 26 6.48 3.62 -1.80
CA VAL A 26 6.73 2.54 -0.83
C VAL A 26 7.38 1.33 -1.48
N MET A 27 6.92 0.92 -2.67
CA MET A 27 7.54 -0.17 -3.41
C MET A 27 9.02 0.13 -3.72
N GLU A 28 9.33 1.35 -4.15
CA GLU A 28 10.70 1.77 -4.47
C GLU A 28 11.61 1.85 -3.24
N SER A 29 11.10 2.38 -2.13
CA SER A 29 11.90 2.72 -0.96
C SER A 29 11.99 1.60 0.09
N TYR A 30 10.94 0.79 0.23
CA TYR A 30 10.80 -0.27 1.24
C TYR A 30 10.97 -1.66 0.61
N LEU A 31 10.17 -2.06 -0.37
CA LEU A 31 10.26 -3.41 -0.97
C LEU A 31 11.65 -3.65 -1.58
N LYS A 32 12.13 -2.73 -2.42
CA LYS A 32 13.47 -2.87 -3.00
C LYS A 32 14.59 -2.85 -1.97
N TYR A 33 14.45 -2.07 -0.89
CA TYR A 33 15.41 -2.06 0.21
C TYR A 33 15.54 -3.43 0.88
N HIS A 34 14.44 -4.17 1.00
CA HIS A 34 14.41 -5.54 1.50
C HIS A 34 14.73 -6.60 0.42
N GLY A 35 15.11 -6.20 -0.80
CA GLY A 35 15.39 -7.12 -1.90
C GLY A 35 14.15 -7.84 -2.45
N ILE A 36 12.96 -7.27 -2.22
CA ILE A 36 11.68 -7.83 -2.64
C ILE A 36 11.37 -7.30 -4.04
N HIS A 37 11.24 -8.22 -5.00
CA HIS A 37 10.98 -7.90 -6.40
C HIS A 37 9.57 -8.38 -6.78
N GLU A 38 8.60 -7.47 -6.70
CA GLU A 38 7.23 -7.68 -7.14
C GLU A 38 6.92 -6.74 -8.31
N TYR A 39 6.00 -7.12 -9.20
CA TYR A 39 5.49 -6.18 -10.19
C TYR A 39 4.51 -5.20 -9.53
N PHE A 40 4.50 -3.95 -10.00
CA PHE A 40 3.64 -2.91 -9.41
C PHE A 40 2.16 -3.28 -9.46
N ASN A 41 1.67 -3.84 -10.57
CA ASN A 41 0.25 -4.17 -10.72
C ASN A 41 -0.27 -5.19 -9.66
N PRO A 42 0.33 -6.38 -9.49
CA PRO A 42 -0.11 -7.31 -8.46
C PRO A 42 0.10 -6.77 -7.04
N TYR A 43 1.20 -6.05 -6.79
CA TYR A 43 1.44 -5.36 -5.51
C TYR A 43 0.34 -4.35 -5.19
N PHE A 44 0.02 -3.47 -6.15
CA PHE A 44 -1.00 -2.44 -6.03
C PHE A 44 -2.37 -3.06 -5.77
N ALA A 45 -2.78 -4.03 -6.60
CA ALA A 45 -4.09 -4.66 -6.46
C ALA A 45 -4.24 -5.45 -5.14
N TYR A 46 -3.17 -6.10 -4.66
CA TYR A 46 -3.21 -6.89 -3.43
C TYR A 46 -3.13 -6.01 -2.16
N THR A 47 -2.39 -4.90 -2.24
CA THR A 47 -2.26 -3.95 -1.12
C THR A 47 -3.48 -3.04 -1.01
N LEU A 48 -4.11 -2.70 -2.14
CA LEU A 48 -5.25 -1.81 -2.17
C LEU A 48 -6.47 -2.47 -1.52
N ASN A 49 -6.87 -1.98 -0.35
CA ASN A 49 -8.14 -2.35 0.25
C ASN A 49 -9.30 -1.80 -0.62
N GLY A 50 -9.93 -2.66 -1.41
CA GLY A 50 -10.98 -2.26 -2.36
C GLY A 50 -12.15 -1.50 -1.71
N TRP A 51 -12.57 -1.89 -0.50
CA TRP A 51 -13.64 -1.19 0.23
C TRP A 51 -13.18 0.18 0.75
N GLY A 52 -11.98 0.26 1.31
CA GLY A 52 -11.38 1.52 1.76
C GLY A 52 -11.15 2.49 0.59
N TYR A 53 -10.73 1.95 -0.55
CA TYR A 53 -10.56 2.72 -1.78
C TYR A 53 -11.88 3.24 -2.34
N LEU A 54 -12.93 2.40 -2.37
CA LEU A 54 -14.25 2.83 -2.82
C LEU A 54 -14.82 3.92 -1.90
N LEU A 55 -14.70 3.76 -0.58
CA LEU A 55 -15.16 4.73 0.39
C LEU A 55 -14.42 6.07 0.25
N SER A 56 -13.08 6.03 0.20
CA SER A 56 -12.26 7.24 0.01
C SER A 56 -12.55 7.93 -1.32
N SER A 57 -12.82 7.17 -2.39
CA SER A 57 -13.24 7.70 -3.69
C SER A 57 -14.51 8.53 -3.57
N PHE A 58 -15.54 8.03 -2.87
CA PHE A 58 -16.76 8.81 -2.62
C PHE A 58 -16.48 10.13 -1.90
N PHE A 59 -15.65 10.11 -0.86
CA PHE A 59 -15.27 11.33 -0.13
C PHE A 59 -14.51 12.31 -1.02
N VAL A 60 -13.47 11.86 -1.72
CA VAL A 60 -12.66 12.70 -2.61
C VAL A 60 -13.54 13.33 -3.70
N GLY A 61 -14.37 12.52 -4.35
CA GLY A 61 -15.27 13.00 -5.40
C GLY A 61 -16.27 14.04 -4.91
N TYR A 62 -16.84 13.85 -3.72
CA TYR A 62 -17.75 14.82 -3.13
C TYR A 62 -17.03 16.12 -2.74
N LEU A 63 -15.90 16.00 -2.04
CA LEU A 63 -15.12 17.14 -1.55
C LEU A 63 -14.58 18.03 -2.67
N LEU A 64 -14.15 17.44 -3.78
CA LEU A 64 -13.60 18.21 -4.90
C LEU A 64 -14.67 18.90 -5.76
N LEU A 65 -15.85 18.28 -5.88
CA LEU A 65 -16.88 18.74 -6.82
C LEU A 65 -17.99 19.56 -6.16
N TYR A 66 -18.42 19.20 -4.95
CA TYR A 66 -19.67 19.71 -4.38
C TYR A 66 -19.53 20.34 -3.00
N ALA A 67 -18.40 20.16 -2.31
CA ALA A 67 -18.23 20.77 -1.00
C ALA A 67 -18.21 22.31 -1.09
N PRO A 68 -18.81 23.01 -0.11
CA PRO A 68 -18.91 24.47 -0.12
C PRO A 68 -17.53 25.17 -0.08
N LEU A 69 -16.49 24.51 0.44
CA LEU A 69 -15.10 24.98 0.45
C LEU A 69 -14.24 24.26 -0.59
N SER A 70 -14.78 24.00 -1.79
CA SER A 70 -14.09 23.22 -2.84
C SER A 70 -12.66 23.71 -3.16
N ASN A 71 -12.39 25.02 -3.12
CA ASN A 71 -11.04 25.55 -3.32
C ASN A 71 -10.04 25.11 -2.24
N LEU A 72 -10.47 25.08 -0.97
CA LEU A 72 -9.66 24.57 0.13
C LEU A 72 -9.38 23.08 -0.06
N PHE A 73 -10.41 22.29 -0.41
CA PHE A 73 -10.25 20.85 -0.64
C PHE A 73 -9.37 20.53 -1.85
N ARG A 74 -9.40 21.35 -2.90
CA ARG A 74 -8.46 21.24 -4.02
C ARG A 74 -7.02 21.51 -3.59
N GLY A 75 -6.80 22.53 -2.75
CA GLY A 75 -5.49 22.80 -2.15
C GLY A 75 -5.00 21.64 -1.27
N ALA A 76 -5.87 21.11 -0.41
CA ALA A 76 -5.58 19.95 0.43
C ALA A 76 -5.29 18.68 -0.41
N TYR A 77 -6.00 18.49 -1.52
CA TYR A 77 -5.77 17.39 -2.45
C TYR A 77 -4.39 17.50 -3.12
N LEU A 78 -4.00 18.69 -3.57
CA LEU A 78 -2.65 18.91 -4.10
C LEU A 78 -1.59 18.62 -3.02
N ALA A 79 -1.80 19.11 -1.79
CA ALA A 79 -0.91 18.82 -0.67
C ALA A 79 -0.81 17.30 -0.41
N MET A 80 -1.92 16.56 -0.49
CA MET A 80 -1.93 15.10 -0.36
C MET A 80 -1.09 14.42 -1.44
N ILE A 81 -1.14 14.89 -2.69
CA ILE A 81 -0.24 14.40 -3.76
C ILE A 81 1.23 14.69 -3.40
N PHE A 82 1.54 15.90 -2.94
CA PHE A 82 2.90 16.24 -2.50
C PHE A 82 3.38 15.34 -1.35
N PHE A 83 2.53 15.08 -0.36
CA PHE A 83 2.86 14.16 0.72
C PHE A 83 3.04 12.71 0.24
N ALA A 84 2.23 12.25 -0.73
CA ALA A 84 2.40 10.93 -1.32
C ALA A 84 3.76 10.79 -2.04
N LEU A 85 4.23 11.85 -2.72
CA LEU A 85 5.55 11.87 -3.36
C LEU A 85 6.70 11.72 -2.35
N LEU A 86 6.52 12.13 -1.08
CA LEU A 86 7.54 11.93 -0.05
C LEU A 86 7.83 10.46 0.22
N ALA A 87 6.95 9.53 -0.14
CA ALA A 87 7.22 8.09 -0.03
C ALA A 87 8.38 7.63 -0.92
N PHE A 88 8.76 8.39 -1.95
CA PHE A 88 9.98 8.11 -2.71
C PHE A 88 11.26 8.47 -1.94
N PHE A 89 11.17 9.30 -0.90
CA PHE A 89 12.31 9.58 -0.04
C PHE A 89 12.55 8.38 0.91
N PRO A 90 13.72 7.71 0.86
CA PRO A 90 13.89 6.40 1.47
C PRO A 90 13.51 6.29 2.96
N PRO A 91 13.87 7.24 3.84
CA PRO A 91 13.45 7.18 5.24
C PRO A 91 11.92 7.18 5.41
N VAL A 92 11.23 8.05 4.65
CA VAL A 92 9.78 8.21 4.76
C VAL A 92 9.06 6.99 4.21
N GLY A 93 9.41 6.57 3.00
CA GLY A 93 8.78 5.41 2.37
C GLY A 93 9.04 4.09 3.08
N ARG A 94 10.23 3.92 3.70
CA ARG A 94 10.52 2.79 4.58
C ARG A 94 9.64 2.78 5.81
N SER A 95 9.52 3.89 6.52
CA SER A 95 8.64 3.96 7.70
C SER A 95 7.18 3.70 7.34
N ILE A 96 6.70 4.19 6.20
CA ILE A 96 5.35 3.88 5.72
C ILE A 96 5.22 2.38 5.40
N GLY A 97 6.20 1.80 4.69
CA GLY A 97 6.21 0.37 4.38
C GLY A 97 6.24 -0.53 5.62
N GLU A 98 7.01 -0.15 6.65
CA GLU A 98 7.01 -0.82 7.94
C GLU A 98 5.63 -0.80 8.59
N ILE A 99 4.94 0.35 8.60
CA ILE A 99 3.57 0.45 9.13
C ILE A 99 2.59 -0.42 8.34
N LEU A 100 2.73 -0.48 7.01
CA LEU A 100 1.79 -1.19 6.15
C LEU A 100 1.99 -2.71 6.15
N PHE A 101 3.23 -3.19 6.25
CA PHE A 101 3.55 -4.58 5.91
C PHE A 101 4.28 -5.35 7.00
N TYR A 102 5.05 -4.67 7.84
CA TYR A 102 5.96 -5.37 8.73
C TYR A 102 5.21 -5.95 9.94
N GLN A 103 5.44 -7.24 10.21
CA GLN A 103 4.84 -7.95 11.34
C GLN A 103 5.93 -8.71 12.11
N LYS A 104 6.01 -8.47 13.42
CA LYS A 104 6.94 -9.16 14.32
C LYS A 104 6.29 -10.39 14.96
N GLY A 105 7.11 -11.40 15.22
CA GLY A 105 6.73 -12.54 16.07
C GLY A 105 5.72 -13.49 15.43
N VAL A 106 5.70 -13.58 14.10
CA VAL A 106 4.77 -14.49 13.41
C VAL A 106 5.37 -15.89 13.41
N SER A 107 4.62 -16.86 13.92
CA SER A 107 5.03 -18.26 13.91
C SER A 107 4.71 -18.90 12.56
N LEU A 108 5.73 -19.15 11.73
CA LEU A 108 5.57 -19.95 10.51
C LEU A 108 5.86 -21.41 10.81
N THR A 109 4.99 -22.31 10.34
CA THR A 109 5.23 -23.75 10.37
C THR A 109 5.89 -24.14 9.05
N LEU A 110 7.16 -24.53 9.12
CA LEU A 110 7.92 -25.00 7.96
C LEU A 110 7.40 -26.38 7.50
N LYS A 111 7.74 -26.78 6.27
CA LYS A 111 7.31 -28.07 5.69
C LYS A 111 7.75 -29.30 6.50
N ASN A 112 8.78 -29.16 7.34
CA ASN A 112 9.27 -30.20 8.26
C ASN A 112 8.52 -30.24 9.61
N GLY A 113 7.49 -29.42 9.80
CA GLY A 113 6.72 -29.32 11.05
C GLY A 113 7.37 -28.45 12.13
N GLU A 114 8.57 -27.91 11.89
CA GLU A 114 9.21 -26.97 12.82
C GLU A 114 8.48 -25.62 12.78
N LYS A 115 8.06 -25.14 13.95
CA LYS A 115 7.58 -23.78 14.12
C LYS A 115 8.77 -22.87 14.38
N ARG A 116 8.94 -21.84 13.55
CA ARG A 116 9.93 -20.79 13.78
C ARG A 116 9.23 -19.44 13.83
N GLU A 117 9.69 -18.64 14.77
CA GLU A 117 9.32 -17.24 14.85
C GLU A 117 10.08 -16.47 13.77
N VAL A 118 9.34 -15.70 12.96
CA VAL A 118 9.87 -14.91 11.88
C VAL A 118 9.34 -13.48 11.94
N GLU A 119 10.07 -12.59 11.28
CA GLU A 119 9.61 -11.24 10.98
C GLU A 119 9.11 -11.22 9.53
N ILE A 120 7.82 -10.96 9.32
CA ILE A 120 7.26 -10.80 7.98
C ILE A 120 7.57 -9.39 7.51
N LEU A 121 8.21 -9.28 6.35
CA LEU A 121 8.56 -8.00 5.72
C LEU A 121 7.46 -7.54 4.76
N TYR A 122 6.88 -8.50 4.03
CA TYR A 122 5.78 -8.25 3.10
C TYR A 122 5.10 -9.58 2.77
N GLU A 123 3.78 -9.56 2.78
CA GLU A 123 2.96 -10.69 2.33
C GLU A 123 2.31 -10.32 0.99
N GLY A 124 2.79 -10.96 -0.08
CA GLY A 124 2.24 -10.79 -1.42
C GLY A 124 1.22 -11.85 -1.78
N ARG A 125 0.71 -11.77 -3.01
CA ARG A 125 -0.25 -12.74 -3.56
C ARG A 125 0.34 -14.16 -3.64
N GLU A 126 1.57 -14.28 -4.13
CA GLU A 126 2.19 -15.57 -4.46
C GLU A 126 3.21 -16.03 -3.41
N ALA A 127 3.73 -15.11 -2.60
CA ALA A 127 4.77 -15.42 -1.64
C ALA A 127 4.69 -14.55 -0.39
N ILE A 128 5.25 -15.08 0.71
CA ILE A 128 5.53 -14.38 1.94
C ILE A 128 7.04 -14.11 1.99
N TYR A 129 7.42 -12.86 2.17
CA TYR A 129 8.80 -12.44 2.35
C TYR A 129 9.05 -12.22 3.83
N TYR A 130 10.00 -12.96 4.39
CA TYR A 130 10.26 -12.97 5.82
C TYR A 130 11.76 -13.01 6.11
N ARG A 131 12.09 -12.78 7.37
CA ARG A 131 13.45 -12.79 7.90
C ARG A 131 13.46 -13.47 9.27
N LEU A 132 14.55 -14.14 9.59
CA LEU A 132 14.77 -14.66 10.94
C LEU A 132 15.19 -13.52 11.88
N PRO A 133 14.71 -13.49 13.14
CA PRO A 133 15.10 -12.46 14.09
C PRO A 133 16.63 -12.34 14.18
N GLY A 134 17.17 -11.13 13.98
CA GLY A 134 18.61 -10.85 14.00
C GLY A 134 19.37 -11.16 12.70
N ASP A 135 18.72 -11.73 11.68
CA ASP A 135 19.31 -11.90 10.34
C ASP A 135 19.10 -10.62 9.50
N THR A 136 19.92 -10.41 8.48
CA THR A 136 19.74 -9.35 7.47
C THR A 136 19.18 -9.88 6.16
N ARG A 137 19.23 -11.20 5.94
CA ARG A 137 18.77 -11.84 4.71
C ARG A 137 17.25 -11.90 4.65
N THR A 138 16.71 -11.61 3.46
CA THR A 138 15.30 -11.79 3.16
C THR A 138 15.10 -13.15 2.51
N SER A 139 14.17 -13.93 3.06
CA SER A 139 13.76 -15.24 2.55
C SER A 139 12.38 -15.15 1.92
N ARG A 140 12.12 -15.99 0.91
CA ARG A 140 10.83 -16.07 0.20
C ARG A 140 10.20 -17.44 0.44
N LEU A 141 8.95 -17.45 0.90
CA LEU A 141 8.14 -18.66 1.01
C LEU A 141 7.00 -18.57 0.01
N GLU A 142 6.98 -19.45 -1.00
CA GLU A 142 5.87 -19.52 -1.95
C GLU A 142 4.61 -20.05 -1.26
N LYS A 143 3.50 -19.36 -1.47
CA LYS A 143 2.18 -19.82 -1.04
C LYS A 143 1.75 -20.93 -1.99
N THR A 144 1.46 -22.11 -1.46
CA THR A 144 0.70 -23.11 -2.21
C THR A 144 -0.70 -22.55 -2.42
N LEU A 145 -0.95 -22.05 -3.62
CA LEU A 145 -2.30 -21.65 -4.06
C LEU A 145 -3.22 -22.88 -3.92
N PRO A 146 -4.43 -22.73 -3.35
CA PRO A 146 -5.46 -23.76 -3.46
C PRO A 146 -5.89 -23.96 -4.93
#